data_AF-A0A6G3XVH5-F1
#
_entry.id   AF-A0A6G3XVH5-F1
#
_cell.length_a   1.000
_cell.length_b   1.000
_cell.length_c   1.000
_cell.angle_alpha   90.00
_cell.angle_beta   90.00
_cell.angle_gamma   90.00
#
_symmetry.space_group_name_H-M   'P 1'
#
loop_
_entity.id
_entity.type
_entity.pdbx_description
1 polymer ?
#
loop_
_entity_poly.entity_id
_entity_poly.type
_entity_poly.pdbx_seq_one_letter_code
_entity_poly.pdbx_strand_id
1 'polypeptide(L)'
;MHTPTASTAPFTLAFWKEGRTHEQRAGYRGTAAEFGEIVLTAPLPRKYTPDRVVSEVRGPSVPTAVFETRGIHTEAADLPTLNRSVLRVGDAMVHLRRNRFGLTRRARALHFRYGGDHYRLRAVNRKQFVLVRRADDEDPGVSLTAKLSGLGGGRKLVVRTAGRAVAADIVL
;
A
#
# COMPACT_ATOMS: atom_id res chain seq x y z
N MET A 1 -22.57 -27.25 -3.20
CA MET A 1 -23.04 -25.92 -2.76
C MET A 1 -21.81 -25.13 -2.32
N HIS A 2 -21.38 -24.12 -3.07
CA HIS A 2 -20.26 -23.27 -2.70
C HIS A 2 -20.81 -22.16 -1.79
N THR A 3 -20.50 -22.23 -0.49
CA THR A 3 -20.79 -21.12 0.42
C THR A 3 -20.07 -19.88 -0.11
N PRO A 4 -20.76 -18.75 -0.35
CA PRO A 4 -20.07 -17.53 -0.72
C PRO A 4 -19.11 -17.18 0.41
N THR A 5 -17.81 -17.30 0.16
CA THR A 5 -16.78 -16.85 1.08
C THR A 5 -17.02 -15.37 1.36
N ALA A 6 -17.30 -15.03 2.62
CA ALA A 6 -17.56 -13.66 3.03
C ALA A 6 -16.39 -12.77 2.58
N SER A 7 -16.69 -11.78 1.75
CA SER A 7 -15.71 -10.80 1.30
C SER A 7 -15.44 -9.83 2.44
N THR A 8 -14.18 -9.46 2.64
CA THR A 8 -13.82 -8.34 3.53
C THR A 8 -14.64 -7.10 3.13
N ALA A 9 -15.11 -6.34 4.10
CA ALA A 9 -15.90 -5.14 3.86
C ALA A 9 -15.06 -4.02 3.20
N PRO A 10 -15.62 -3.26 2.25
CA PRO A 10 -14.94 -2.09 1.72
C PRO A 10 -14.80 -1.02 2.79
N PHE A 11 -13.70 -0.28 2.74
CA PHE A 11 -13.44 0.81 3.68
C PHE A 11 -12.83 2.02 2.99
N THR A 12 -12.83 3.16 3.69
CA THR A 12 -12.32 4.42 3.17
C THR A 12 -11.35 5.04 4.17
N LEU A 13 -10.18 5.44 3.68
CA LEU A 13 -9.23 6.24 4.44
C LEU A 13 -9.35 7.70 3.98
N ALA A 14 -9.62 8.60 4.92
CA ALA A 14 -9.67 10.03 4.68
C ALA A 14 -8.27 10.64 4.69
N PHE A 15 -8.02 11.61 3.82
CA PHE A 15 -6.78 12.35 3.86
C PHE A 15 -6.66 13.14 5.17
N TRP A 16 -5.50 13.08 5.79
CA TRP A 16 -5.17 13.89 6.96
C TRP A 16 -3.83 14.59 6.75
N LYS A 17 -3.67 15.72 7.43
CA LYS A 17 -2.46 16.53 7.41
C LYS A 17 -2.33 17.28 8.72
N GLU A 18 -1.18 17.17 9.35
CA GLU A 18 -0.87 17.79 10.64
C GLU A 18 0.57 18.36 10.63
N GLY A 19 0.85 19.29 11.54
CA GLY A 19 2.17 19.92 11.68
C GLY A 19 2.45 21.05 10.68
N ARG A 20 3.54 21.77 10.91
CA ARG A 20 4.04 22.87 10.07
C ARG A 20 5.47 22.57 9.60
N THR A 21 5.82 23.13 8.43
CA THR A 21 7.18 23.06 7.85
C THR A 21 7.83 21.67 7.94
N HIS A 22 8.88 21.50 8.74
CA HIS A 22 9.72 20.29 8.77
C HIS A 22 9.13 19.12 9.57
N GLU A 23 8.09 19.36 10.36
CA GLU A 23 7.40 18.31 11.15
C GLU A 23 6.08 17.88 10.51
N GLN A 24 5.79 18.40 9.31
CA GLN A 24 4.56 18.12 8.60
C GLN A 24 4.42 16.62 8.34
N ARG A 25 3.26 16.08 8.72
CA ARG A 25 2.82 14.72 8.44
C ARG A 25 1.55 14.79 7.62
N ALA A 26 1.44 13.88 6.68
CA ALA A 26 0.24 13.74 5.89
C ALA A 26 0.08 12.28 5.45
N GLY A 27 -1.14 11.93 5.08
CA GLY A 27 -1.42 10.63 4.50
C GLY A 27 -2.90 10.32 4.56
N TYR A 28 -3.24 9.07 4.85
CA TYR A 28 -4.62 8.61 4.89
C TYR A 28 -4.91 7.84 6.18
N ARG A 29 -6.06 8.06 6.78
CA ARG A 29 -6.47 7.43 8.04
C ARG A 29 -7.94 7.03 7.99
N GLY A 30 -8.27 5.89 8.56
CA GLY A 30 -9.65 5.41 8.66
C GLY A 30 -9.69 4.04 9.30
N THR A 31 -10.87 3.43 9.34
CA THR A 31 -11.09 2.13 9.99
C THR A 31 -11.54 1.11 8.95
N ALA A 32 -10.91 -0.05 8.95
CA ALA A 32 -11.39 -1.25 8.28
C ALA A 32 -12.05 -2.15 9.33
N ALA A 33 -13.26 -2.65 9.07
CA ALA A 33 -14.06 -3.35 10.09
C ALA A 33 -13.32 -4.54 10.71
N GLU A 34 -12.59 -5.29 9.89
CA GLU A 34 -11.88 -6.50 10.28
C GLU A 34 -10.46 -6.25 10.82
N PHE A 35 -9.88 -5.06 10.57
CA PHE A 35 -8.48 -4.76 10.85
C PHE A 35 -8.26 -3.55 11.77
N GLY A 36 -9.36 -2.94 12.21
CA GLY A 36 -9.32 -1.76 13.06
C GLY A 36 -8.80 -0.53 12.32
N GLU A 37 -8.17 0.36 13.07
CA GLU A 37 -7.62 1.60 12.54
C GLU A 37 -6.43 1.34 11.63
N ILE A 38 -6.43 1.99 10.46
CA ILE A 38 -5.33 1.99 9.50
C ILE A 38 -4.86 3.42 9.30
N VAL A 39 -3.57 3.65 9.50
CA VAL A 39 -2.90 4.93 9.30
C VAL A 39 -1.77 4.76 8.30
N LEU A 40 -1.93 5.36 7.13
CA LEU A 40 -0.86 5.59 6.16
C LEU A 40 -0.28 6.99 6.39
N THR A 41 1.02 7.08 6.62
CA THR A 41 1.79 8.33 6.64
C THR A 41 2.75 8.34 5.46
N ALA A 42 2.63 9.33 4.59
CA ALA A 42 3.37 9.41 3.33
C ALA A 42 3.60 10.88 2.88
N PRO A 43 4.83 11.40 2.98
CA PRO A 43 6.00 10.77 3.59
C PRO A 43 5.96 10.85 5.13
N LEU A 44 6.73 9.98 5.81
CA LEU A 44 7.14 10.21 7.19
C LEU A 44 8.04 11.46 7.26
N PRO A 45 8.04 12.21 8.37
CA PRO A 45 8.88 13.40 8.50
C PRO A 45 10.37 13.08 8.34
N ARG A 46 11.05 13.85 7.50
CA ARG A 46 12.49 13.70 7.22
C ARG A 46 13.37 13.86 8.47
N LYS A 47 12.90 14.56 9.51
CA LYS A 47 13.57 14.66 10.82
C LYS A 47 13.89 13.28 11.41
N TYR A 48 13.07 12.27 11.15
CA TYR A 48 13.29 10.90 11.64
C TYR A 48 13.94 9.99 10.59
N THR A 49 14.10 10.47 9.36
CA THR A 49 14.55 9.70 8.20
C THR A 49 15.50 10.53 7.34
N PRO A 50 16.63 11.01 7.89
CA PRO A 50 17.62 11.73 7.10
C PRO A 50 18.07 10.85 5.92
N ASP A 51 18.15 11.44 4.73
CA ASP A 51 18.56 10.79 3.47
C ASP A 51 17.62 9.71 2.92
N ARG A 52 16.39 9.64 3.43
CA ARG A 52 15.36 8.68 2.97
C ARG A 52 14.02 9.36 2.79
N VAL A 53 13.25 8.87 1.83
CA VAL A 53 11.81 9.15 1.75
C VAL A 53 11.09 7.87 2.10
N VAL A 54 10.28 7.92 3.15
CA VAL A 54 9.63 6.75 3.72
C VAL A 54 8.12 6.95 3.75
N SER A 55 7.36 5.93 3.37
CA SER A 55 5.93 5.82 3.65
C SER A 55 5.71 4.65 4.60
N GLU A 56 4.82 4.82 5.55
CA GLU A 56 4.51 3.82 6.57
C GLU A 56 3.00 3.60 6.64
N VAL A 57 2.59 2.34 6.65
CA VAL A 57 1.24 1.90 7.03
C VAL A 57 1.33 1.21 8.38
N ARG A 58 0.48 1.58 9.32
CA ARG A 58 0.38 0.96 10.64
C ARG A 58 -1.07 0.86 11.11
N GLY A 59 -1.31 -0.06 12.04
CA GLY A 59 -2.58 -0.27 12.73
C GLY A 59 -2.43 -1.34 13.81
N PRO A 60 -3.36 -1.44 14.77
CA PRO A 60 -3.25 -2.37 15.89
C PRO A 60 -3.36 -3.85 15.46
N SER A 61 -4.11 -4.13 14.38
CA SER A 61 -4.38 -5.49 13.91
C SER A 61 -3.73 -5.79 12.55
N VAL A 62 -2.75 -5.00 12.14
CA VAL A 62 -1.99 -5.21 10.90
C VAL A 62 -0.49 -5.10 11.15
N PRO A 63 0.35 -5.85 10.42
CA PRO A 63 1.79 -5.66 10.50
C PRO A 63 2.15 -4.26 9.97
N THR A 64 3.12 -3.60 10.60
CA THR A 64 3.66 -2.35 10.07
C THR A 64 4.31 -2.60 8.71
N ALA A 65 3.92 -1.84 7.69
CA ALA A 65 4.58 -1.87 6.39
C ALA A 65 5.31 -0.55 6.13
N VAL A 66 6.57 -0.66 5.70
CA VAL A 66 7.43 0.49 5.42
C VAL A 66 7.95 0.39 4.01
N PHE A 67 7.70 1.43 3.21
CA PHE A 67 8.23 1.58 1.86
C PHE A 67 9.20 2.76 1.83
N GLU A 68 10.48 2.48 1.63
CA GLU A 68 11.54 3.50 1.64
C GLU A 68 12.28 3.58 0.30
N THR A 69 12.69 4.78 -0.09
CA THR A 69 13.67 5.03 -1.17
C THR A 69 14.86 5.78 -0.59
N ARG A 70 16.08 5.42 -1.04
CA ARG A 70 17.34 6.04 -0.62
C ARG A 70 18.10 6.65 -1.80
N GLY A 71 18.96 7.64 -1.51
CA GLY A 71 19.97 8.18 -2.44
C GLY A 71 19.69 9.59 -2.95
N ILE A 72 20.57 10.12 -3.79
CA ILE A 72 20.63 11.53 -4.25
C ILE A 72 19.28 12.11 -4.73
N HIS A 73 18.37 11.26 -5.23
CA HIS A 73 17.03 11.67 -5.67
C HIS A 73 16.04 11.98 -4.53
N THR A 74 16.37 11.72 -3.27
CA THR A 74 15.47 11.94 -2.13
C THR A 74 15.30 13.42 -1.79
N GLU A 75 16.24 14.28 -2.16
CA GLU A 75 16.13 15.72 -1.90
C GLU A 75 14.90 16.34 -2.58
N ALA A 76 14.63 15.92 -3.82
CA ALA A 76 13.54 16.43 -4.67
C ALA A 76 12.27 15.54 -4.68
N ALA A 77 12.22 14.47 -3.90
CA ALA A 77 11.07 13.55 -3.88
C ALA A 77 10.21 13.71 -2.62
N ASP A 78 8.91 13.89 -2.82
CA ASP A 78 7.92 13.94 -1.74
C ASP A 78 7.38 12.56 -1.35
N LEU A 79 7.56 11.56 -2.21
CA LEU A 79 7.11 10.19 -1.97
C LEU A 79 8.21 9.20 -2.39
N PRO A 80 8.26 8.01 -1.75
CA PRO A 80 9.19 6.97 -2.18
C PRO A 80 8.88 6.57 -3.63
N THR A 81 9.93 6.32 -4.41
CA THR A 81 9.84 5.87 -5.80
C THR A 81 10.03 4.36 -5.87
N LEU A 82 9.82 3.75 -7.03
CA LEU A 82 10.14 2.31 -7.22
C LEU A 82 11.63 2.06 -7.49
N ASN A 83 12.43 3.11 -7.73
CA ASN A 83 13.85 2.97 -8.01
C ASN A 83 14.63 2.89 -6.70
N ARG A 84 15.44 1.84 -6.53
CA ARG A 84 16.23 1.60 -5.30
C ARG A 84 15.36 1.64 -4.03
N SER A 85 14.16 1.10 -4.13
CA SER A 85 13.21 1.04 -3.03
C SER A 85 13.30 -0.25 -2.24
N VAL A 86 13.03 -0.18 -0.95
CA VAL A 86 12.87 -1.33 -0.07
C VAL A 86 11.45 -1.31 0.50
N LEU A 87 10.75 -2.45 0.39
CA LEU A 87 9.51 -2.71 1.11
C LEU A 87 9.81 -3.65 2.28
N ARG A 88 9.35 -3.31 3.47
CA ARG A 88 9.36 -4.18 4.65
C ARG A 88 7.94 -4.33 5.18
N VAL A 89 7.60 -5.51 5.65
CA VAL A 89 6.32 -5.79 6.33
C VAL A 89 6.63 -6.60 7.58
N GLY A 90 6.32 -6.03 8.75
CA GLY A 90 6.93 -6.46 10.01
C GLY A 90 8.45 -6.44 9.88
N ASP A 91 9.09 -7.56 10.26
CA ASP A 91 10.54 -7.73 10.15
C ASP A 91 11.00 -8.27 8.79
N ALA A 92 10.06 -8.63 7.90
CA ALA A 92 10.39 -9.25 6.62
C ALA A 92 10.66 -8.21 5.53
N MET A 93 11.77 -8.38 4.81
CA MET A 93 12.06 -7.62 3.60
C MET A 93 11.37 -8.25 2.39
N VAL A 94 10.59 -7.45 1.65
CA VAL A 94 9.85 -7.89 0.47
C VAL A 94 10.59 -7.47 -0.79
N HIS A 95 11.04 -8.46 -1.57
CA HIS A 95 11.71 -8.21 -2.84
C HIS A 95 10.70 -7.91 -3.95
N LEU A 96 10.78 -6.69 -4.51
CA LEU A 96 9.91 -6.23 -5.59
C LEU A 96 10.56 -6.44 -6.96
N ARG A 97 9.86 -7.12 -7.86
CA ARG A 97 10.26 -7.28 -9.26
C ARG A 97 9.29 -6.53 -10.18
N ARG A 98 9.83 -5.83 -11.18
CA ARG A 98 9.05 -5.11 -12.19
C ARG A 98 9.64 -5.26 -13.59
N ASN A 99 8.81 -5.43 -14.61
CA ASN A 99 9.24 -5.18 -15.99
C ASN A 99 9.08 -3.68 -16.31
N ARG A 100 10.18 -2.92 -16.21
CA ARG A 100 10.21 -1.47 -16.50
C ARG A 100 9.81 -1.14 -17.94
N PHE A 101 10.12 -2.04 -18.88
CA PHE A 101 9.97 -1.82 -20.31
C PHE A 101 8.66 -2.37 -20.88
N GLY A 102 7.80 -2.97 -20.05
CA GLY A 102 6.50 -3.48 -20.50
C GLY A 102 5.69 -2.38 -21.20
N LEU A 103 5.04 -2.69 -22.32
CA LEU A 103 4.29 -1.68 -23.09
C LEU A 103 2.99 -1.24 -22.40
N THR A 104 2.40 -2.11 -21.58
CA THR A 104 1.13 -1.84 -20.89
C THR A 104 1.33 -1.71 -19.38
N ARG A 105 0.40 -1.04 -18.68
CA ARG A 105 0.41 -0.99 -17.21
C ARG A 105 0.33 -2.38 -16.56
N ARG A 106 -0.36 -3.32 -17.22
CA ARG A 106 -0.42 -4.73 -16.80
C ARG A 106 0.94 -5.42 -16.95
N ALA A 107 1.66 -5.18 -18.04
CA ALA A 107 3.01 -5.70 -18.24
C ALA A 107 4.02 -5.09 -17.26
N ARG A 108 3.80 -3.84 -16.81
CA ARG A 108 4.64 -3.14 -15.81
C ARG A 108 4.24 -3.41 -14.36
N ALA A 109 3.41 -4.42 -14.10
CA ALA A 109 3.01 -4.77 -12.74
C ALA A 109 4.23 -5.10 -11.87
N LEU A 110 4.09 -4.80 -10.58
CA LEU A 110 4.99 -5.28 -9.55
C LEU A 110 4.61 -6.70 -9.18
N HIS A 111 5.61 -7.54 -9.02
CA HIS A 111 5.49 -8.93 -8.60
C HIS A 111 6.39 -9.14 -7.38
N PHE A 112 5.87 -9.79 -6.36
CA PHE A 112 6.61 -10.07 -5.14
C PHE A 112 5.99 -11.25 -4.39
N ARG A 113 6.70 -11.72 -3.36
CA ARG A 113 6.22 -12.76 -2.46
C ARG A 113 6.30 -12.26 -1.02
N TYR A 114 5.34 -12.66 -0.20
CA TYR A 114 5.32 -12.37 1.23
C TYR A 114 4.50 -13.46 1.92
N GLY A 115 4.97 -13.97 3.07
CA GLY A 115 4.23 -14.99 3.81
C GLY A 115 3.98 -16.32 3.07
N GLY A 116 4.78 -16.63 2.03
CA GLY A 116 4.53 -17.78 1.14
C GLY A 116 3.64 -17.44 -0.07
N ASP A 117 2.82 -16.40 0.04
CA ASP A 117 1.90 -15.97 -1.00
C ASP A 117 2.57 -15.23 -2.16
N HIS A 118 1.93 -15.33 -3.33
CA HIS A 118 2.33 -14.63 -4.54
C HIS A 118 1.46 -13.41 -4.82
N TYR A 119 2.09 -12.24 -4.87
CA TYR A 119 1.41 -10.98 -5.09
C TYR A 119 1.69 -10.37 -6.46
N ARG A 120 0.69 -9.66 -6.98
CA ARG A 120 0.81 -8.79 -8.15
C ARG A 120 0.10 -7.46 -7.92
N LEU A 121 0.83 -6.36 -7.92
CA LEU A 121 0.30 -5.00 -7.86
C LEU A 121 0.40 -4.32 -9.22
N ARG A 122 -0.71 -3.78 -9.74
CA ARG A 122 -0.71 -3.01 -11.00
C ARG A 122 -1.47 -1.71 -10.87
N ALA A 123 -1.01 -0.70 -11.59
CA ALA A 123 -1.81 0.49 -11.85
C ALA A 123 -2.87 0.19 -12.93
N VAL A 124 -4.12 0.53 -12.67
CA VAL A 124 -5.18 0.59 -13.70
C VAL A 124 -5.08 1.95 -14.40
N ASN A 125 -4.98 3.01 -13.61
CA ASN A 125 -4.72 4.38 -14.04
C ASN A 125 -3.96 5.13 -12.92
N ARG A 126 -3.74 6.44 -13.07
CA ARG A 126 -2.97 7.25 -12.10
C ARG A 126 -3.59 7.35 -10.69
N LYS A 127 -4.88 7.05 -10.54
CA LYS A 127 -5.64 7.12 -9.27
C LYS A 127 -6.16 5.76 -8.81
N GLN A 128 -5.87 4.67 -9.52
CA GLN A 128 -6.45 3.37 -9.21
C GLN A 128 -5.44 2.26 -9.41
N PHE A 129 -5.32 1.44 -8.37
CA PHE A 129 -4.37 0.34 -8.28
C PHE A 129 -5.12 -0.93 -7.89
N VAL A 130 -4.60 -2.07 -8.35
CA VAL A 130 -5.15 -3.38 -8.02
C VAL A 130 -4.01 -4.27 -7.54
N LEU A 131 -4.11 -4.70 -6.28
CA LEU A 131 -3.29 -5.76 -5.68
C LEU A 131 -4.05 -7.08 -5.82
N VAL A 132 -3.35 -8.13 -6.20
CA VAL A 132 -3.89 -9.50 -6.23
C VAL A 132 -2.94 -10.41 -5.47
N ARG A 133 -3.46 -11.09 -4.45
CA ARG A 133 -2.88 -12.32 -3.90
C ARG A 133 -3.42 -13.48 -4.72
N ARG A 134 -2.53 -14.28 -5.33
CA ARG A 134 -2.96 -15.39 -6.17
C ARG A 134 -3.65 -16.46 -5.33
N ALA A 135 -4.64 -17.12 -5.93
CA ALA A 135 -5.18 -18.34 -5.40
C ALA A 135 -4.13 -19.46 -5.45
N ASP A 136 -4.22 -20.37 -4.50
CA ASP A 136 -3.55 -21.67 -4.48
C ASP A 136 -4.53 -22.75 -4.02
N ASP A 137 -4.01 -23.92 -3.63
CA ASP A 137 -4.84 -25.06 -3.23
C ASP A 137 -5.52 -24.86 -1.86
N GLU A 138 -5.04 -23.94 -1.04
CA GLU A 138 -5.55 -23.67 0.32
C GLU A 138 -6.37 -22.38 0.39
N ASP A 139 -6.06 -21.38 -0.43
CA ASP A 139 -6.67 -20.06 -0.42
C ASP A 139 -7.18 -19.66 -1.81
N PRO A 140 -8.45 -19.19 -1.94
CA PRO A 140 -9.00 -18.75 -3.22
C PRO A 140 -8.39 -17.43 -3.74
N GLY A 141 -7.46 -16.82 -3.01
CA GLY A 141 -6.83 -15.55 -3.29
C GLY A 141 -7.73 -14.36 -2.94
N VAL A 142 -7.17 -13.16 -3.13
CA VAL A 142 -7.91 -11.91 -2.95
C VAL A 142 -7.51 -10.87 -3.98
N SER A 143 -8.45 -10.01 -4.36
CA SER A 143 -8.19 -8.82 -5.16
C SER A 143 -8.62 -7.56 -4.42
N LEU A 144 -7.67 -6.65 -4.20
CA LEU A 144 -7.91 -5.35 -3.61
C LEU A 144 -7.79 -4.26 -4.66
N THR A 145 -8.81 -3.41 -4.77
CA THR A 145 -8.80 -2.21 -5.60
C THR A 145 -8.73 -0.99 -4.70
N ALA A 146 -7.61 -0.29 -4.79
CA ALA A 146 -7.38 0.98 -4.11
C ALA A 146 -7.62 2.13 -5.10
N LYS A 147 -8.58 3.02 -4.81
CA LYS A 147 -8.94 4.16 -5.66
C LYS A 147 -8.85 5.47 -4.90
N LEU A 148 -7.97 6.36 -5.37
CA LEU A 148 -7.86 7.74 -4.94
C LEU A 148 -8.98 8.58 -5.56
N SER A 149 -9.65 9.37 -4.73
CA SER A 149 -10.69 10.32 -5.13
C SER A 149 -10.54 11.65 -4.37
N GLY A 150 -11.31 12.66 -4.77
CA GLY A 150 -11.26 14.00 -4.17
C GLY A 150 -10.07 14.86 -4.60
N LEU A 151 -10.02 16.07 -4.04
CA LEU A 151 -9.03 17.12 -4.28
C LEU A 151 -8.69 17.80 -2.94
N GLY A 152 -7.46 18.34 -2.83
CA GLY A 152 -7.00 19.07 -1.64
C GLY A 152 -7.16 18.28 -0.33
N GLY A 153 -7.79 18.91 0.66
CA GLY A 153 -8.13 18.30 1.95
C GLY A 153 -9.24 17.25 1.89
N GLY A 154 -10.06 17.25 0.83
CA GLY A 154 -11.16 16.28 0.63
C GLY A 154 -10.72 14.97 -0.06
N ARG A 155 -9.42 14.69 -0.13
CA ARG A 155 -8.90 13.46 -0.74
C ARG A 155 -9.30 12.24 0.09
N LYS A 156 -9.58 11.14 -0.60
CA LYS A 156 -9.94 9.86 0.02
C LYS A 156 -9.29 8.71 -0.73
N LEU A 157 -8.93 7.66 -0.02
CA LEU A 157 -8.51 6.38 -0.57
C LEU A 157 -9.62 5.35 -0.26
N VAL A 158 -10.34 4.94 -1.30
CA VAL A 158 -11.39 3.92 -1.18
C VAL A 158 -10.78 2.57 -1.51
N VAL A 159 -10.88 1.62 -0.59
CA VAL A 159 -10.39 0.25 -0.76
C VAL A 159 -11.59 -0.68 -0.90
N ARG A 160 -11.62 -1.43 -2.00
CA ARG A 160 -12.60 -2.50 -2.25
C ARG A 160 -11.90 -3.82 -2.36
N THR A 161 -12.49 -4.82 -1.77
CA THR A 161 -11.98 -6.19 -1.62
C THR A 161 -12.93 -7.13 -2.35
N ALA A 162 -12.36 -8.07 -3.09
CA ALA A 162 -13.06 -9.21 -3.65
C ALA A 162 -12.37 -10.46 -3.12
N GLY A 163 -13.04 -11.15 -2.20
CA GLY A 163 -12.48 -12.25 -1.42
C GLY A 163 -12.17 -11.84 0.02
N ARG A 164 -11.67 -12.79 0.80
CA ARG A 164 -11.28 -12.58 2.19
C ARG A 164 -9.83 -12.10 2.24
N ALA A 165 -9.63 -10.83 2.57
CA ALA A 165 -8.31 -10.28 2.80
C ALA A 165 -7.76 -10.75 4.15
N VAL A 166 -6.44 -10.89 4.23
CA VAL A 166 -5.70 -11.00 5.49
C VAL A 166 -4.99 -9.68 5.79
N ALA A 167 -4.49 -9.52 7.02
CA ALA A 167 -3.89 -8.27 7.48
C ALA A 167 -2.73 -7.77 6.59
N ALA A 168 -1.94 -8.71 6.04
CA ALA A 168 -0.88 -8.40 5.09
C ALA A 168 -1.39 -7.75 3.80
N ASP A 169 -2.53 -8.20 3.28
CA ASP A 169 -3.11 -7.68 2.04
C ASP A 169 -3.51 -6.20 2.15
N ILE A 170 -3.82 -5.74 3.37
CA ILE A 170 -4.27 -4.37 3.65
C ILE A 170 -3.10 -3.38 3.62
N VAL A 171 -1.92 -3.82 4.04
CA VAL A 171 -0.75 -2.94 4.19
C VAL A 171 0.17 -2.91 2.98
N LEU A 172 -0.01 -3.86 2.05
CA LEU A 172 0.71 -4.01 0.77
C LEU A 172 0.08 -3.18 -0.37
#